data_AF-A0A0N4THV6-F1
#
_entry.id   AF-A0A0N4THV6-F1
#
_cell.length_a   1.000
_cell.length_b   1.000
_cell.length_c   1.000
_cell.angle_alpha   90.00
_cell.angle_beta   90.00
_cell.angle_gamma   90.00
#
_symmetry.space_group_name_H-M   'P 1'
#
loop_
_entity.id
_entity.type
_entity.pdbx_description
1 polymer ?
#
loop_
_entity_poly.entity_id
_entity_poly.type
_entity_poly.pdbx_seq_one_letter_code
_entity_poly.pdbx_strand_id
1 'polypeptide(L)' 'IRATACALERRIEVIQPGGRVLLFGEEYSDRKPLIITFHRFAYNLGEHYNSTISNITTIS' A
#
# COMPACT_ATOMS: atom_id res chain seq x y z
N ILE A 1 -1.96 9.45 3.56
CA ILE A 1 -1.18 8.21 3.76
C ILE A 1 -0.22 8.28 4.96
N ARG A 2 0.75 9.22 5.03
CA ARG A 2 1.68 9.29 6.19
C ARG A 2 0.97 9.37 7.55
N ALA A 3 -0.01 10.26 7.70
CA ALA A 3 -0.78 10.37 8.94
C ALA A 3 -1.47 9.05 9.31
N THR A 4 -2.00 8.32 8.33
CA THR A 4 -2.62 7.00 8.51
C THR A 4 -1.59 5.96 8.96
N ALA A 5 -0.39 5.94 8.36
CA ALA A 5 0.70 5.06 8.77
C ALA A 5 1.09 5.30 10.23
N CYS A 6 1.17 6.56 10.66
CA CYS A 6 1.45 6.93 12.04
C CYS A 6 0.31 6.52 12.98
N ALA A 7 -0.95 6.81 12.64
CA ALA A 7 -2.11 6.49 13.48
C ALA A 7 -2.30 4.97 13.69
N LEU A 8 -1.91 4.16 12.69
CA LEU A 8 -1.98 2.70 12.76
C LEU A 8 -0.67 2.06 13.23
N GLU A 9 0.37 2.87 13.46
CA GLU A 9 1.74 2.41 13.71
C GLU A 9 2.12 1.25 12.77
N ARG A 10 1.97 1.50 11.48
CA ARG A 10 2.21 0.48 10.46
C ARG A 10 2.77 1.08 9.17
N ARG A 11 3.79 0.42 8.62
CA ARG A 11 4.26 0.74 7.28
C ARG A 11 3.14 0.52 6.26
N ILE A 12 2.92 1.50 5.39
CA ILE A 12 1.97 1.41 4.27
C ILE A 12 2.78 1.44 2.97
N GLU A 13 2.58 0.41 2.16
CA GLU A 13 3.17 0.24 0.84
C GLU A 13 2.11 0.60 -0.20
N VAL A 14 2.38 1.63 -1.00
CA VAL A 14 1.47 2.11 -2.03
C VAL A 14 2.03 1.72 -3.40
N ILE A 15 1.40 0.73 -4.04
CA ILE A 15 1.74 0.29 -5.39
C ILE A 15 1.17 1.31 -6.38
N GLN A 16 2.05 1.95 -7.15
CA GLN A 16 1.71 2.91 -8.19
C GLN A 16 1.48 2.22 -9.54
N PRO A 17 0.82 2.89 -10.50
CA PRO A 17 0.84 2.46 -11.89
C PRO A 17 2.29 2.27 -12.38
N GLY A 18 2.55 1.17 -13.08
CA GLY A 18 3.91 0.81 -13.51
C GLY A 18 4.76 0.08 -12.45
N GLY A 19 4.19 -0.32 -11.32
CA GLY A 19 4.83 -1.22 -10.36
C GLY A 19 5.78 -0.56 -9.36
N ARG A 20 5.96 0.77 -9.41
CA ARG A 20 6.72 1.51 -8.40
C ARG A 20 5.99 1.44 -7.04
N VAL A 21 6.74 1.22 -5.96
CA VAL A 21 6.18 1.20 -4.60
C VAL A 21 6.63 2.45 -3.85
N LEU A 22 5.68 3.17 -3.23
CA LEU A 22 5.96 4.24 -2.27
C LEU A 22 5.79 3.71 -0.85
N LEU A 23 6.74 4.02 0.02
CA LEU A 23 6.74 3.59 1.42
C LEU A 23 6.39 4.77 2.33
N PHE A 24 5.56 4.51 3.34
CA PHE A 24 5.24 5.46 4.40
C PHE A 24 5.27 4.75 5.75
N GLY A 25 5.86 5.39 6.76
CA GLY A 25 5.98 4.79 8.10
C GLY A 25 7.07 3.71 8.15
N GLU A 26 8.22 3.96 7.53
CA GLU A 26 9.36 3.03 7.49
C GLU A 26 9.91 2.71 8.89
N GLU A 27 9.67 3.60 9.86
CA GLU A 27 9.93 3.39 11.28
C GLU A 27 9.15 2.21 11.88
N TYR A 28 8.05 1.77 11.26
CA TYR A 28 7.22 0.63 11.68
C TYR A 28 7.49 -0.65 10.86
N SER A 29 8.75 -0.85 10.46
CA SER A 29 9.20 -1.95 9.59
C SER A 29 9.20 -3.33 10.28
N ASP A 30 9.11 -3.35 11.60
CA ASP A 30 9.00 -4.55 12.45
C ASP A 30 7.63 -5.24 12.34
N ARG A 31 6.63 -4.58 11.74
CA ARG A 31 5.25 -5.07 11.63
C ARG A 31 4.86 -5.36 10.18
N LYS A 32 3.97 -6.34 9.96
CA LYS A 32 3.47 -6.71 8.62
C LYS A 32 2.84 -5.51 7.90
N PRO A 33 3.34 -5.04 6.76
CA PRO A 33 2.86 -3.81 6.13
C PRO A 33 1.41 -3.91 5.67
N LEU A 34 0.73 -2.76 5.59
CA LEU A 34 -0.50 -2.64 4.81
C LEU A 34 -0.13 -2.35 3.37
N ILE A 35 -0.78 -3.04 2.44
CA ILE A 35 -0.54 -2.87 1.01
C ILE A 35 -1.80 -2.27 0.39
N ILE A 36 -1.63 -1.16 -0.32
CA ILE A 36 -2.69 -0.52 -1.08
C ILE A 36 -2.21 -0.23 -2.50
N THR A 37 -3.13 -0.16 -3.45
CA THR A 37 -2.84 0.27 -4.82
C THR A 37 -3.36 1.68 -5.05
N PHE A 38 -2.64 2.48 -5.83
CA PHE A 38 -3.08 3.80 -6.28
C PHE A 38 -3.45 3.76 -7.76
N HIS A 39 -4.58 4.35 -8.10
CA HIS A 39 -5.09 4.44 -9.46
C HIS A 39 -5.60 5.86 -9.73
N ARG A 40 -5.31 6.39 -10.93
CA ARG A 40 -5.75 7.73 -11.34
C ARG A 40 -6.81 7.74 -12.44
N PHE A 41 -6.93 6.63 -13.19
CA PHE A 41 -7.81 6.49 -14.35
C PHE A 41 -8.42 5.08 -14.50
N ALA A 42 -8.34 4.25 -13.47
CA ALA A 42 -8.98 2.93 -13.53
C ALA A 42 -10.51 3.11 -13.47
N TYR A 43 -11.23 2.34 -14.30
CA TYR A 43 -12.70 2.31 -14.30
C TYR A 43 -13.40 3.66 -14.57
N ASN A 44 -12.79 4.56 -15.35
CA ASN A 44 -13.26 5.94 -15.57
C ASN A 44 -13.40 6.78 -14.28
N LEU A 45 -12.80 6.33 -13.17
CA LEU A 45 -12.72 7.09 -11.92
C LEU A 45 -11.44 7.93 -11.89
N GLY A 46 -11.46 8.98 -11.06
CA GLY A 46 -10.28 9.79 -10.73
C GLY A 46 -9.32 9.07 -9.78
N GLU A 47 -8.58 9.85 -8.99
CA GLU A 47 -7.61 9.36 -8.01
C GLU A 47 -8.28 8.58 -6.88
N HIS A 48 -7.87 7.33 -6.70
CA HIS A 48 -8.37 6.47 -5.63
C HIS A 48 -7.32 5.47 -5.17
N TYR A 49 -7.51 4.97 -3.96
CA TYR A 49 -6.73 3.91 -3.36
C TYR A 49 -7.61 2.69 -3.11
N ASN A 50 -7.10 1.49 -3.40
CA ASN A 50 -7.78 0.24 -3.07
C ASN A 50 -6.95 -0.56 -2.07
N SER A 51 -7.63 -1.22 -1.14
CA SER A 51 -7.02 -2.24 -0.29
C SER A 51 -6.62 -3.45 -1.12
N THR A 52 -5.45 -4.02 -0.83
CA THR A 52 -5.01 -5.26 -1.48
C THR A 52 -4.21 -6.13 -0.50
N ILE A 53 -3.88 -7.35 -0.93
CA ILE A 53 -3.01 -8.25 -0.20
C ILE A 53 -1.94 -8.80 -1.14
N SER A 54 -0.78 -9.14 -0.59
CA SER A 54 0.25 -9.82 -1.37
C SER A 54 -0.25 -11.21 -1.78
N ASN A 55 -0.17 -11.53 -3.07
CA ASN A 55 -0.55 -12.84 -3.61
C ASN A 55 0.59 -13.87 -3.51
N ILE A 56 1.49 -13.73 -2.52
CA ILE A 56 2.51 -14.74 -2.24
C ILE A 56 1.80 -15.93 -1.59
N THR A 57 1.41 -16.91 -2.42
CA THR A 57 1.09 -18.25 -1.95
C THR A 57 2.37 -18.83 -1.36
N THR A 58 2.43 -18.96 -0.04
CA THR A 58 3.48 -19.77 0.59
C THR A 58 3.27 -21.20 0.09
N ILE A 59 4.11 -21.65 -0.84
CA ILE A 59 4.21 -23.07 -1.15
C ILE A 59 4.95 -23.67 0.05
N SER A 60 4.17 -24.13 1.03
CA SER A 60 4.64 -24.95 2.16
C SER A 60 4.92 -26.37 1.71
#